data_AF-A0A7C1Y1K3-F1
#
_entry.id   AF-A0A7C1Y1K3-F1
#
_cell.length_a   1.000
_cell.length_b   1.000
_cell.length_c   1.000
_cell.angle_alpha   90.00
_cell.angle_beta   90.00
_cell.angle_gamma   90.00
#
_symmetry.space_group_name_H-M   'P 1'
#
loop_
_entity.id
_entity.type
_entity.pdbx_description
1 polymer ?
#
loop_
_entity_poly.entity_id
_entity_poly.type
_entity_poly.pdbx_seq_one_letter_code
_entity_poly.pdbx_strand_id
1 'polypeptide(L)'
;MAEKAWSMVVLFEFISMVLQEKQQDNEAMGKSRGGLSTKIHAAVDALDNPVRFILTAGQHSEIKQENPLIAGFSADDVIAEKGYDADAFIATSRRLKR
;
A
#
# COMPACT_ATOMS: atom_id res chain seq x y z
N MET A 1 28.41 0.10 14.88
CA MET A 1 27.29 0.83 15.50
C MET A 1 26.03 0.15 15.01
N ALA A 2 25.36 -0.59 15.90
CA ALA A 2 24.47 -1.70 15.58
C ALA A 2 23.09 -1.30 15.06
N GLU A 3 22.58 -2.21 14.23
CA GLU A 3 21.22 -2.44 13.73
C GLU A 3 20.11 -1.74 14.52
N LYS A 4 19.39 -0.82 13.87
CA LYS A 4 18.10 -0.35 14.39
C LYS A 4 17.02 -1.27 13.84
N ALA A 5 16.47 -2.09 14.73
CA ALA A 5 15.31 -2.93 14.49
C ALA A 5 14.16 -2.12 13.87
N TRP A 6 13.60 -2.63 12.78
CA TRP A 6 12.48 -2.03 12.05
C TRP A 6 11.20 -2.40 12.80
N SER A 7 10.66 -1.52 13.65
CA SER A 7 9.63 -1.91 14.63
C SER A 7 8.17 -1.67 14.22
N MET A 8 7.86 -1.19 13.02
CA MET A 8 6.46 -1.08 12.58
C MET A 8 6.39 -0.89 11.07
N VAL A 9 5.53 -1.65 10.39
CA VAL A 9 5.14 -1.35 9.01
C VAL A 9 3.67 -0.99 9.04
N VAL A 10 3.38 0.29 8.83
CA VAL A 10 2.01 0.76 8.64
C VAL A 10 1.74 0.74 7.14
N LEU A 11 0.74 0.00 6.72
CA LEU A 11 0.18 0.11 5.38
C LEU A 11 -0.88 1.21 5.40
N PHE A 12 -0.53 2.36 4.84
CA PHE A 12 -1.46 3.44 4.60
C PHE A 12 -1.84 3.46 3.12
N GLU A 13 -3.08 3.85 2.81
CA GLU A 13 -3.36 4.80 1.72
C GLU A 13 -4.85 4.99 1.41
N PHE A 14 -5.27 6.26 1.38
CA PHE A 14 -6.20 6.75 0.37
C PHE A 14 -5.95 8.25 0.11
N ILE A 15 -5.15 8.60 -0.91
CA ILE A 15 -5.20 9.92 -1.55
C ILE A 15 -5.65 9.75 -3.00
N SER A 16 -6.93 10.06 -3.26
CA SER A 16 -7.46 10.11 -4.63
C SER A 16 -7.09 11.45 -5.28
N MET A 17 -6.11 11.46 -6.19
CA MET A 17 -5.85 12.61 -7.05
C MET A 17 -6.65 12.46 -8.36
N VAL A 18 -7.57 13.38 -8.62
CA VAL A 18 -8.32 13.48 -9.88
C VAL A 18 -7.50 14.34 -10.84
N LEU A 19 -6.97 13.75 -11.90
CA LEU A 19 -6.25 14.47 -12.97
C LEU A 19 -7.12 14.48 -14.23
N GLN A 20 -7.23 15.66 -14.86
CA GLN A 20 -7.99 15.86 -16.09
C GLN A 20 -7.08 15.65 -17.33
N GLU A 21 -7.58 14.80 -18.23
CA GLU A 21 -7.03 14.29 -19.51
C GLU A 21 -5.52 14.42 -19.83
N LYS A 22 -4.83 13.27 -19.71
CA LYS A 22 -4.12 12.62 -20.84
C LYS A 22 -4.13 11.11 -20.60
N GLN A 23 -4.47 10.32 -21.61
CA GLN A 23 -4.58 8.86 -21.49
C GLN A 23 -3.25 8.24 -21.95
N GLN A 24 -2.48 7.67 -21.03
CA GLN A 24 -1.24 6.96 -21.34
C GLN A 24 -1.24 5.64 -20.57
N ASP A 25 -1.25 4.52 -21.31
CA ASP A 25 -1.56 3.17 -20.79
C ASP A 25 -0.55 2.63 -19.74
N ASN A 26 0.54 3.35 -19.49
CA ASN A 26 1.62 2.97 -18.58
C ASN A 26 1.66 3.75 -17.24
N GLU A 27 0.74 4.69 -17.00
CA GLU A 27 0.85 5.64 -15.87
C GLU A 27 -0.01 5.26 -14.65
N ALA A 28 -0.40 3.98 -14.50
CA ALA A 28 -1.29 3.51 -13.43
C ALA A 28 -2.57 4.36 -13.29
N MET A 29 -3.09 4.87 -14.41
CA MET A 29 -4.34 5.63 -14.47
C MET A 29 -5.50 4.71 -14.82
N GLY A 30 -6.69 5.03 -14.30
CA GLY A 30 -7.90 4.41 -14.82
C GLY A 30 -9.18 5.13 -14.43
N LYS A 31 -10.29 4.64 -15.00
CA LYS A 31 -11.59 5.30 -14.93
C LYS A 31 -12.30 4.93 -13.63
N SER A 32 -12.58 5.94 -12.81
CA SER A 32 -13.46 5.85 -11.65
C SER A 32 -14.76 6.60 -11.90
N ARG A 33 -15.71 6.54 -10.94
CA ARG A 33 -16.97 7.31 -11.03
C ARG A 33 -16.76 8.82 -11.10
N GLY A 34 -15.61 9.34 -10.64
CA GLY A 34 -15.28 10.77 -10.64
C GLY A 34 -14.36 11.22 -11.78
N GLY A 35 -14.05 10.34 -12.75
CA GLY A 35 -13.09 10.63 -13.83
C GLY A 35 -11.84 9.74 -13.74
N LEU A 36 -10.76 10.16 -14.41
CA LEU A 36 -9.47 9.45 -14.36
C LEU A 36 -8.83 9.64 -12.98
N SER A 37 -8.45 8.53 -12.36
CA SER A 37 -7.77 8.53 -11.06
C SER A 37 -6.75 7.41 -10.95
N THR A 38 -5.86 7.58 -9.99
CA THR A 38 -4.80 6.65 -9.59
C THR A 38 -4.90 6.45 -8.08
N LYS A 39 -4.71 5.22 -7.62
CA LYS A 39 -4.52 4.87 -6.21
C LYS A 39 -3.03 4.79 -5.94
N ILE A 40 -2.61 5.43 -4.87
CA ILE A 40 -1.28 5.24 -4.32
C ILE A 40 -1.46 4.23 -3.17
N HIS A 41 -0.49 3.34 -2.94
CA HIS A 41 -0.45 2.38 -1.84
C HIS A 41 0.91 2.52 -1.18
N ALA A 42 0.97 2.76 0.14
CA ALA A 42 2.19 3.16 0.82
C ALA A 42 2.46 2.25 2.01
N ALA A 43 3.65 1.66 2.05
CA ALA A 43 4.18 1.15 3.29
C ALA A 43 5.01 2.27 3.93
N VAL A 44 4.78 2.54 5.20
CA VAL A 44 5.57 3.47 6.00
C VAL A 44 6.20 2.75 7.19
N ASP A 45 7.34 3.25 7.65
CA ASP A 45 7.98 2.77 8.87
C ASP A 45 7.30 3.30 10.15
N ALA A 46 7.86 2.97 11.31
CA ALA A 46 7.36 3.40 12.62
C ALA A 46 7.43 4.93 12.87
N LEU A 47 8.13 5.67 12.03
CA LEU A 47 8.27 7.13 12.08
C LEU A 47 7.51 7.82 10.94
N ASP A 48 6.57 7.11 10.32
CA ASP A 48 5.77 7.55 9.18
C ASP A 48 6.58 7.89 7.92
N ASN A 49 7.81 7.39 7.80
CA ASN A 49 8.59 7.55 6.57
C ASN A 49 8.12 6.54 5.53
N PRO A 50 7.73 6.97 4.31
CA PRO A 50 7.38 6.03 3.25
C PRO A 50 8.58 5.20 2.80
N VAL A 51 8.44 3.88 2.86
CA VAL A 51 9.46 2.90 2.47
C VAL A 51 9.13 2.17 1.18
N ARG A 52 7.86 2.17 0.74
CA ARG A 52 7.42 1.62 -0.55
C ARG A 52 6.15 2.29 -1.04
N PHE A 53 6.10 2.55 -2.35
CA PHE A 53 4.88 2.92 -3.04
C PHE A 53 4.52 1.91 -4.12
N ILE A 54 3.23 1.62 -4.27
CA ILE A 54 2.66 0.90 -5.41
C ILE A 54 1.54 1.77 -5.98
N LEU A 55 1.58 2.03 -7.28
CA LEU A 55 0.56 2.81 -7.97
C LEU A 55 -0.35 1.88 -8.75
N THR A 56 -1.67 2.07 -8.62
CA THR A 56 -2.65 1.33 -9.43
C THR A 56 -3.72 2.24 -10.01
N ALA A 57 -4.36 1.77 -11.09
CA ALA A 57 -5.51 2.45 -11.66
C ALA A 57 -6.63 2.63 -10.63
N GLY A 58 -7.34 3.76 -10.65
CA GLY A 58 -8.31 4.12 -9.61
C GLY A 58 -9.45 3.11 -9.37
N GLN A 59 -9.81 2.31 -10.37
CA GLN A 59 -10.80 1.24 -10.25
C GLN A 59 -10.24 -0.09 -9.71
N HIS A 60 -8.93 -0.19 -9.51
CA HIS A 60 -8.28 -1.42 -9.10
C HIS A 60 -8.51 -1.68 -7.60
N SER A 61 -8.68 -2.94 -7.21
CA SER A 61 -8.94 -3.30 -5.82
C SER A 61 -7.66 -3.31 -4.99
N GLU A 62 -7.78 -2.82 -3.75
CA GLU A 62 -6.73 -2.73 -2.74
C GLU A 62 -6.21 -4.11 -2.34
N ILE A 63 -7.10 -5.11 -2.27
CA ILE A 63 -6.78 -6.47 -1.81
C ILE A 63 -5.66 -7.14 -2.62
N LYS A 64 -5.44 -6.70 -3.86
CA LYS A 64 -4.37 -7.26 -4.71
C LYS A 64 -2.99 -6.68 -4.38
N GLN A 65 -2.93 -5.53 -3.71
CA GLN A 65 -1.68 -4.81 -3.46
C GLN A 65 -1.11 -5.06 -2.06
N GLU A 66 -1.88 -5.64 -1.15
CA GLU A 66 -1.52 -5.88 0.25
C GLU A 66 -0.23 -6.70 0.42
N ASN A 67 -0.16 -7.88 -0.19
CA ASN A 67 1.01 -8.75 -0.12
C ASN A 67 2.23 -8.16 -0.85
N PRO A 68 2.10 -7.61 -2.08
CA PRO A 68 3.18 -6.87 -2.71
C PRO A 68 3.71 -5.70 -1.88
N LEU A 69 2.87 -5.04 -1.09
CA LEU A 69 3.25 -3.86 -0.31
C LEU A 69 4.16 -4.22 0.88
N ILE A 70 3.93 -5.37 1.53
CA ILE A 70 4.74 -5.84 2.67
C ILE A 70 5.84 -6.85 2.30
N ALA A 71 5.91 -7.29 1.04
CA ALA A 71 6.83 -8.33 0.62
C ALA A 71 8.30 -7.98 0.95
N GLY A 72 8.98 -8.88 1.66
CA GLY A 72 10.39 -8.73 2.03
C GLY A 72 10.64 -7.86 3.26
N PHE A 73 9.60 -7.35 3.91
CA PHE A 73 9.74 -6.64 5.19
C PHE A 73 9.65 -7.60 6.38
N SER A 74 10.22 -7.17 7.50
CA SER A 74 9.97 -7.74 8.81
C SER A 74 9.44 -6.64 9.70
N ALA A 75 8.42 -6.92 10.50
CA ALA A 75 7.77 -5.95 11.37
C ALA A 75 7.26 -6.64 12.63
N ASP A 76 7.44 -5.99 13.77
CA ASP A 76 6.89 -6.46 15.05
C ASP A 76 5.37 -6.28 15.05
N ASP A 77 4.88 -5.15 14.57
CA ASP A 77 3.46 -4.84 14.44
C ASP A 77 3.12 -4.26 13.06
N VAL A 78 1.89 -4.53 12.63
CA VAL A 78 1.34 -4.12 11.33
C VAL A 78 0.02 -3.41 11.57
N ILE A 79 -0.08 -2.18 11.09
CA ILE A 79 -1.33 -1.42 11.04
C ILE A 79 -1.70 -1.31 9.57
N ALA A 80 -2.96 -1.59 9.24
CA ALA A 80 -3.44 -1.53 7.86
C ALA A 80 -4.84 -0.92 7.80
N GLU A 81 -5.15 -0.31 6.67
CA GLU A 81 -6.50 0.14 6.34
C GLU A 81 -7.54 -1.00 6.39
N LYS A 82 -8.80 -0.66 6.65
CA LYS A 82 -9.89 -1.65 6.70
C LYS A 82 -10.07 -2.40 5.38
N GLY A 83 -9.70 -1.79 4.25
CA GLY A 83 -9.71 -2.46 2.95
C GLY A 83 -8.82 -3.70 2.86
N TYR A 84 -7.89 -3.86 3.81
CA TYR A 84 -6.99 -5.01 3.93
C TYR A 84 -7.45 -6.04 4.98
N ASP A 85 -8.68 -5.93 5.48
CA ASP A 85 -9.28 -6.87 6.43
C ASP A 85 -9.70 -8.18 5.74
N ALA A 86 -8.70 -8.90 5.22
CA ALA A 86 -8.84 -10.20 4.59
C ALA A 86 -8.05 -11.24 5.38
N ASP A 87 -8.65 -12.41 5.62
CA ASP A 87 -8.01 -13.50 6.38
C ASP A 87 -6.63 -13.89 5.83
N ALA A 88 -6.49 -13.87 4.50
CA ALA A 88 -5.24 -14.16 3.80
C ALA A 88 -4.15 -13.12 4.13
N PHE A 89 -4.51 -11.84 4.20
CA PHE A 89 -3.58 -10.78 4.56
C PHE A 89 -3.21 -10.85 6.04
N ILE A 90 -4.19 -11.07 6.93
CA ILE A 90 -3.95 -11.24 8.37
C ILE A 90 -2.99 -12.42 8.63
N ALA A 91 -3.16 -13.53 7.91
CA ALA A 91 -2.25 -14.66 8.02
C ALA A 91 -0.83 -14.31 7.53
N THR A 92 -0.71 -13.48 6.50
CA THR A 92 0.58 -13.06 5.94
C THR A 92 1.28 -12.04 6.84
N SER A 93 0.56 -11.04 7.36
CA SER A 93 1.10 -10.02 8.26
C SER A 93 1.63 -10.62 9.55
N ARG A 94 0.97 -11.65 10.09
CA ARG A 94 1.46 -12.40 11.26
C ARG A 94 2.81 -13.10 11.03
N ARG A 95 3.14 -13.45 9.78
CA ARG A 95 4.42 -14.08 9.43
C ARG A 95 5.57 -13.08 9.28
N LEU A 96 5.30 -11.78 9.35
CA LEU A 96 6.33 -10.74 9.30
C LEU A 96 7.07 -10.59 10.63
N LYS A 97 6.50 -11.09 11.74
CA LYS A 97 7.13 -11.08 13.06
C LYS A 97 8.39 -11.96 13.02
N ARG A 98 9.53 -11.39 13.43
CA ARG A 98 10.77 -12.16 13.65
C ARG A 98 10.72 -12.92 14.96
#